data_AF-A0A147J3T3-F1
#
_entry.id   AF-A0A147J3T3-F1
#
_cell.length_a   1.000
_cell.length_b   1.000
_cell.length_c   1.000
_cell.angle_alpha   90.00
_cell.angle_beta   90.00
_cell.angle_gamma   90.00
#
_symmetry.space_group_name_H-M   'P 1'
#
loop_
_entity.id
_entity.type
_entity.pdbx_description
1 polymer ?
#
loop_
_entity_poly.entity_id
_entity_poly.type
_entity_poly.pdbx_seq_one_letter_code
_entity_poly.pdbx_strand_id
1 'polypeptide(L)'
;SLANGDKAVAILNRTAAPVQPMLTTDHLKLRGEVELTDLWTGAKSHFSGETKLTLAPHQTLIYRVTGAHRLANGHYLSEAPSDVNPAEDGIATPEGDPTIHHELSPWGGSKGPGDFPQYGGWGGAQADRTPFGRPLRLMGKVYDTGIGVLANSRLEVRNRGQSRFAATVGIDDSATA
;
A
#
# COMPACT_ATOMS: atom_id res chain seq x y z
N SER A 1 -8.82 5.19 6.14
CA SER A 1 -8.98 5.31 7.60
C SER A 1 -10.44 5.52 7.96
N LEU A 2 -10.87 5.06 9.14
CA LEU A 2 -12.18 5.30 9.73
C LEU A 2 -12.25 6.72 10.32
N ALA A 3 -13.46 7.22 10.58
CA ALA A 3 -13.69 8.59 11.04
C ALA A 3 -12.99 8.93 12.37
N ASN A 4 -12.71 7.92 13.20
CA ASN A 4 -12.01 8.04 14.48
C ASN A 4 -10.48 7.90 14.36
N GLY A 5 -9.93 7.75 13.15
CA GLY A 5 -8.50 7.56 12.92
C GLY A 5 -8.04 6.10 12.92
N ASP A 6 -8.91 5.14 13.23
CA ASP A 6 -8.62 3.72 13.08
C ASP A 6 -8.46 3.33 11.60
N LYS A 7 -7.92 2.15 11.33
CA LYS A 7 -7.86 1.58 9.98
C LYS A 7 -8.74 0.34 9.92
N ALA A 8 -9.32 0.10 8.74
CA ALA A 8 -9.95 -1.18 8.43
C ALA A 8 -9.03 -1.88 7.43
N VAL A 9 -8.68 -3.14 7.70
CA VAL A 9 -7.73 -3.91 6.90
C VAL A 9 -8.38 -5.24 6.56
N ALA A 10 -8.38 -5.57 5.27
CA ALA A 10 -8.78 -6.88 4.79
C ALA A 10 -7.55 -7.64 4.28
N ILE A 11 -7.38 -8.87 4.72
CA ILE A 11 -6.35 -9.78 4.22
C ILE A 11 -7.08 -10.92 3.50
N LEU A 12 -6.78 -11.09 2.22
CA LEU A 12 -7.47 -12.05 1.35
C LEU A 12 -6.49 -13.11 0.88
N ASN A 13 -6.87 -14.37 1.02
CA ASN A 13 -6.24 -15.46 0.28
C ASN A 13 -7.03 -15.70 -1.01
N ARG A 14 -6.43 -15.42 -2.17
CA ARG A 14 -7.06 -15.70 -3.47
C ARG A 14 -6.69 -17.07 -4.05
N THR A 15 -5.83 -17.82 -3.38
CA THR A 15 -5.33 -19.11 -3.84
C THR A 15 -6.20 -20.27 -3.34
N ALA A 16 -6.03 -21.44 -3.96
CA ALA A 16 -6.68 -22.68 -3.55
C ALA A 16 -5.94 -23.42 -2.42
N ALA A 17 -4.84 -22.87 -1.90
CA ALA A 17 -4.03 -23.46 -0.83
C ALA A 17 -4.02 -22.53 0.42
N PRO A 18 -3.81 -23.07 1.64
CA PRO A 18 -3.60 -22.23 2.81
C PRO A 18 -2.35 -21.35 2.65
N VAL A 19 -2.41 -20.13 3.15
CA VAL A 19 -1.29 -19.17 3.13
C VAL A 19 -1.06 -18.58 4.52
N GLN A 20 0.16 -18.13 4.78
CA GLN A 20 0.54 -17.57 6.07
C GLN A 20 1.23 -16.21 5.94
N PRO A 21 0.48 -15.13 5.62
CA PRO A 21 1.07 -13.83 5.39
C PRO A 21 1.54 -13.19 6.69
N MET A 22 2.57 -12.36 6.59
CA MET A 22 3.09 -11.49 7.64
C MET A 22 2.43 -10.12 7.50
N LEU A 23 1.74 -9.68 8.53
CA LEU A 23 1.26 -8.31 8.65
C LEU A 23 2.28 -7.51 9.46
N THR A 24 2.73 -6.37 8.94
CA THR A 24 3.70 -5.51 9.59
C THR A 24 3.09 -4.16 9.99
N THR A 25 3.71 -3.48 10.95
CA THR A 25 3.35 -2.11 11.31
C THR A 25 3.54 -1.13 10.15
N ASP A 26 4.53 -1.36 9.28
CA ASP A 26 4.78 -0.55 8.08
C ASP A 26 3.67 -0.69 7.03
N HIS A 27 3.13 -1.91 6.83
CA HIS A 27 1.93 -2.09 5.97
C HIS A 27 0.76 -1.24 6.41
N LEU A 28 0.66 -1.01 7.72
CA LEU A 28 -0.41 -0.24 8.35
C LEU A 28 -0.08 1.26 8.44
N LYS A 29 1.16 1.67 8.14
CA LYS A 29 1.70 3.01 8.40
C LYS A 29 1.48 3.44 9.86
N LEU A 30 1.58 2.46 10.76
CA LEU A 30 1.52 2.62 12.21
C LEU A 30 2.91 2.38 12.79
N ARG A 31 3.09 2.67 14.08
CA ARG A 31 4.32 2.42 14.83
C ARG A 31 4.01 1.93 16.23
N GLY A 32 4.96 1.21 16.83
CA GLY A 32 4.82 0.68 18.17
C GLY A 32 3.81 -0.47 18.23
N GLU A 33 2.99 -0.48 19.27
CA GLU A 33 1.95 -1.48 19.48
C GLU A 33 0.71 -1.20 18.62
N VAL A 34 0.15 -2.26 18.06
CA VAL A 34 -1.07 -2.25 17.24
C VAL A 34 -2.08 -3.23 17.82
N GLU A 35 -3.31 -2.77 18.03
CA GLU A 35 -4.46 -3.62 18.38
C GLU A 35 -5.22 -4.00 17.11
N LEU A 36 -5.56 -5.28 16.98
CA LEU A 36 -6.43 -5.83 15.96
C LEU A 36 -7.74 -6.29 16.62
N THR A 37 -8.87 -5.83 16.10
CA THR A 37 -10.19 -6.38 16.40
C THR A 37 -10.71 -7.10 15.16
N ASP A 38 -10.83 -8.42 15.21
CA ASP A 38 -11.45 -9.22 14.15
C ASP A 38 -12.92 -8.81 14.01
N LEU A 39 -13.32 -8.36 12.82
CA LEU A 39 -14.67 -7.85 12.58
C LEU A 39 -15.71 -8.94 12.34
N TRP A 40 -15.28 -10.20 12.15
CA TRP A 40 -16.18 -11.34 12.07
C TRP A 40 -16.52 -11.90 13.45
N THR A 41 -15.53 -11.98 14.34
CA THR A 41 -15.66 -12.66 15.63
C THR A 41 -15.65 -11.72 16.84
N GLY A 42 -15.19 -10.48 16.66
CA GLY A 42 -14.93 -9.54 17.76
C GLY A 42 -13.66 -9.85 18.55
N ALA A 43 -12.92 -10.91 18.19
CA ALA A 43 -11.70 -11.30 18.88
C ALA A 43 -10.64 -10.19 18.79
N LYS A 44 -9.97 -9.94 19.91
CA LYS A 44 -8.92 -8.93 20.01
C LYS A 44 -7.56 -9.59 20.10
N SER A 45 -6.58 -9.01 19.42
CA SER A 45 -5.17 -9.35 19.54
C SER A 45 -4.32 -8.10 19.41
N HIS A 46 -3.04 -8.21 19.78
CA HIS A 46 -2.08 -7.12 19.64
C HIS A 46 -0.77 -7.65 19.07
N PHE A 47 -0.01 -6.77 18.43
CA PHE A 47 1.35 -7.07 17.99
C PHE A 47 2.21 -5.80 17.93
N SER A 48 3.53 -5.99 17.90
CA SER A 48 4.49 -4.93 17.62
C SER A 48 5.47 -5.41 16.55
N GLY A 49 5.84 -4.52 15.63
CA GLY A 49 6.68 -4.87 14.48
C GLY A 49 5.92 -5.67 13.42
N GLU A 50 5.71 -6.97 13.67
CA GLU A 50 5.06 -7.90 12.73
C GLU A 50 4.27 -9.01 13.43
N THR A 51 3.29 -9.59 12.73
CA THR A 51 2.52 -10.76 13.18
C THR A 51 2.18 -11.67 12.01
N LYS A 52 2.25 -12.98 12.24
CA LYS A 52 1.96 -14.00 11.23
C LYS A 52 0.49 -14.41 11.32
N LEU A 53 -0.22 -14.29 10.21
CA LEU A 53 -1.61 -14.70 10.07
C LEU A 53 -1.67 -16.07 9.38
N THR A 54 -2.80 -16.75 9.52
CA THR A 54 -3.10 -18.00 8.80
C THR A 54 -4.43 -17.84 8.10
N LEU A 55 -4.46 -18.06 6.78
CA LEU A 55 -5.67 -18.00 5.97
C LEU A 55 -5.85 -19.31 5.22
N ALA A 56 -7.01 -19.93 5.38
CA ALA A 56 -7.47 -21.04 4.57
C ALA A 56 -7.66 -20.62 3.09
N PRO A 57 -7.75 -21.57 2.14
CA PRO A 57 -8.09 -21.27 0.75
C PRO A 57 -9.30 -20.36 0.66
N HIS A 58 -9.21 -19.31 -0.16
CA HIS A 58 -10.30 -18.34 -0.39
C HIS A 58 -10.80 -17.58 0.86
N GLN A 59 -10.11 -17.68 2.00
CA GLN A 59 -10.51 -16.99 3.23
C GLN A 59 -10.21 -15.49 3.16
N THR A 60 -11.07 -14.69 3.80
CA THR A 60 -10.84 -13.27 4.06
C THR A 60 -10.90 -12.99 5.55
N LEU A 61 -9.85 -12.37 6.10
CA LEU A 61 -9.85 -11.78 7.44
C LEU A 61 -10.11 -10.28 7.31
N ILE A 62 -10.92 -9.72 8.21
CA ILE A 62 -11.15 -8.28 8.27
C ILE A 62 -10.91 -7.81 9.70
N TYR A 63 -10.04 -6.83 9.86
CA TYR A 63 -9.69 -6.23 11.14
C TYR A 63 -10.04 -4.75 11.17
N ARG A 64 -10.59 -4.28 12.29
CA ARG A 64 -10.37 -2.89 12.72
C ARG A 64 -9.03 -2.85 13.44
N VAL A 65 -8.24 -1.85 13.11
CA VAL A 65 -6.85 -1.70 13.53
C VAL A 65 -6.71 -0.35 14.22
N THR A 66 -6.17 -0.38 15.44
CA THR A 66 -5.92 0.81 16.26
C THR A 66 -4.44 0.83 16.64
N GLY A 67 -3.82 1.99 16.60
CA GLY A 67 -2.41 2.16 16.96
C GLY A 67 -1.90 3.57 16.68
N ALA A 68 -0.68 3.85 17.11
CA ALA A 68 -0.06 5.15 16.87
C ALA A 68 0.31 5.30 15.39
N HIS A 69 -0.15 6.36 14.74
CA HIS A 69 0.19 6.64 13.34
C HIS A 69 1.67 6.99 13.20
N ARG A 70 2.28 6.54 12.10
CA ARG A 70 3.65 6.90 11.75
C ARG A 70 3.79 8.40 11.47
N LEU A 71 2.77 9.01 10.85
CA LEU A 71 2.63 10.46 10.74
C LEU A 71 1.67 10.95 11.83
N ALA A 72 2.21 11.61 12.86
CA ALA A 72 1.43 11.93 14.07
C ALA A 72 0.26 12.91 13.86
N ASN A 73 0.43 13.91 12.98
CA ASN A 73 -0.51 15.02 12.79
C ASN A 73 -0.98 15.13 11.33
N GLY A 74 -1.22 14.00 10.67
CA GLY A 74 -1.64 13.98 9.28
C GLY A 74 -1.82 12.57 8.75
N HIS A 75 -2.00 12.43 7.45
CA HIS A 75 -2.07 11.15 6.75
C HIS A 75 -1.27 11.24 5.45
N TYR A 76 -0.80 10.10 4.95
CA TYR A 76 -0.21 10.06 3.63
C TYR A 76 -1.31 10.11 2.57
N LEU A 77 -1.05 10.76 1.42
CA LEU A 77 -2.01 10.79 0.31
C LEU A 77 -2.35 9.39 -0.21
N SER A 78 -1.39 8.46 -0.14
CA SER A 78 -1.58 7.05 -0.46
C SER A 78 -2.53 6.31 0.50
N GLU A 79 -2.93 6.92 1.61
CA GLU A 79 -3.95 6.40 2.54
C GLU A 79 -5.33 7.05 2.37
N ALA A 80 -5.42 8.07 1.52
CA ALA A 80 -6.63 8.83 1.26
C ALA A 80 -6.94 8.84 -0.25
N PRO A 81 -7.15 7.66 -0.88
CA PRO A 81 -7.38 7.58 -2.32
C PRO A 81 -8.61 8.39 -2.76
N SER A 82 -9.62 8.55 -1.90
CA SER A 82 -10.80 9.38 -2.20
C SER A 82 -10.51 10.88 -2.33
N ASP A 83 -9.36 11.33 -1.83
CA ASP A 83 -8.94 12.72 -1.86
C ASP A 83 -7.89 12.99 -2.93
N VAL A 84 -7.49 11.99 -3.72
CA VAL A 84 -6.50 12.12 -4.80
C VAL A 84 -7.16 11.77 -6.14
N ASN A 85 -7.09 12.70 -7.08
CA ASN A 85 -7.59 12.54 -8.44
C ASN A 85 -6.44 12.64 -9.44
N PRO A 86 -6.07 11.54 -10.14
CA PRO A 86 -5.19 11.59 -11.31
C PRO A 86 -5.98 12.17 -12.50
N ALA A 87 -6.00 13.50 -12.62
CA ALA A 87 -6.75 14.19 -13.67
C ALA A 87 -6.12 13.98 -15.06
N GLU A 88 -4.80 13.85 -15.10
CA GLU A 88 -4.04 13.44 -16.29
C GLU A 88 -3.02 12.38 -15.85
N ASP A 89 -3.01 11.23 -16.52
CA ASP A 89 -2.24 10.07 -16.08
C ASP A 89 -0.84 10.01 -16.70
N GLY A 90 -0.59 10.80 -17.74
CA GLY A 90 0.70 10.80 -18.47
C GLY A 90 0.88 9.64 -19.45
N ILE A 91 -0.11 8.75 -19.57
CA ILE A 91 -0.13 7.64 -20.54
C ILE A 91 -0.41 8.17 -21.95
N ALA A 92 0.53 7.97 -22.88
CA ALA A 92 0.34 8.31 -24.30
C ALA A 92 -0.31 7.18 -25.11
N THR A 93 -0.15 5.92 -24.72
CA THR A 93 -0.74 4.76 -25.40
C THR A 93 -1.04 3.66 -24.37
N PRO A 94 -2.30 3.19 -24.25
CA PRO A 94 -2.63 2.06 -23.39
C PRO A 94 -1.98 0.77 -23.90
N GLU A 95 -1.31 0.02 -23.02
CA GLU A 95 -0.83 -1.33 -23.30
C GLU A 95 -1.75 -2.38 -22.65
N GLY A 96 -1.90 -3.54 -23.29
CA GLY A 96 -2.77 -4.61 -22.79
C GLY A 96 -2.14 -5.40 -21.65
N ASP A 97 -2.96 -5.80 -20.67
CA ASP A 97 -2.54 -6.61 -19.52
C ASP A 97 -2.44 -8.11 -19.89
N PRO A 98 -1.27 -8.76 -19.76
CA PRO A 98 -1.13 -10.17 -20.06
C PRO A 98 -1.55 -11.14 -18.93
N THR A 99 -1.85 -10.70 -17.69
CA THR A 99 -2.11 -11.65 -16.56
C THR A 99 -2.90 -11.07 -15.37
N ILE A 100 -4.01 -11.73 -14.99
CA ILE A 100 -4.99 -11.30 -13.97
C ILE A 100 -4.70 -11.84 -12.54
N HIS A 101 -3.71 -12.72 -12.35
CA HIS A 101 -3.52 -13.47 -11.09
C HIS A 101 -2.06 -13.50 -10.59
N HIS A 102 -1.86 -13.31 -9.27
CA HIS A 102 -0.56 -13.45 -8.61
C HIS A 102 -0.64 -14.24 -7.30
N GLU A 103 0.34 -15.13 -7.10
CA GLU A 103 0.57 -15.93 -5.90
C GLU A 103 1.68 -15.31 -5.02
N LEU A 104 1.71 -15.69 -3.74
CA LEU A 104 2.77 -15.26 -2.81
C LEU A 104 4.12 -15.87 -3.23
N SER A 105 5.18 -15.05 -3.20
CA SER A 105 6.54 -15.51 -3.46
C SER A 105 6.97 -16.65 -2.54
N PRO A 106 7.58 -17.72 -3.06
CA PRO A 106 8.25 -18.72 -2.24
C PRO A 106 9.47 -18.18 -1.47
N TRP A 107 10.09 -17.10 -1.95
CA TRP A 107 11.38 -16.59 -1.44
C TRP A 107 11.25 -15.27 -0.65
N GLY A 108 10.36 -14.36 -1.07
CA GLY A 108 10.10 -13.07 -0.40
C GLY A 108 8.96 -13.09 0.62
N GLY A 109 8.11 -14.11 0.58
CA GLY A 109 6.90 -14.19 1.39
C GLY A 109 5.99 -12.98 1.18
N SER A 110 5.54 -12.38 2.30
CA SER A 110 4.68 -11.17 2.32
C SER A 110 5.31 -10.03 3.13
N LYS A 111 6.59 -10.15 3.49
CA LYS A 111 7.30 -9.09 4.19
C LYS A 111 7.60 -7.94 3.22
N GLY A 112 7.52 -6.71 3.73
CA GLY A 112 7.74 -5.52 2.90
C GLY A 112 6.67 -5.39 1.82
N PRO A 113 6.98 -4.77 0.67
CA PRO A 113 5.96 -4.46 -0.32
C PRO A 113 5.43 -5.70 -1.09
N GLY A 114 6.04 -6.89 -0.97
CA GLY A 114 5.65 -8.12 -1.70
C GLY A 114 6.62 -8.47 -2.85
N ASP A 115 6.30 -9.48 -3.67
CA ASP A 115 7.05 -9.82 -4.89
C ASP A 115 6.48 -9.08 -6.12
N PHE A 116 7.35 -8.73 -7.09
CA PHE A 116 6.98 -7.87 -8.23
C PHE A 116 7.36 -8.48 -9.57
N PRO A 117 6.41 -8.63 -10.50
CA PRO A 117 6.74 -8.84 -11.89
C PRO A 117 7.26 -7.52 -12.51
N GLN A 118 8.21 -7.63 -13.43
CA GLN A 118 8.63 -6.52 -14.29
C GLN A 118 7.58 -6.35 -15.39
N TYR A 119 6.67 -5.39 -15.24
CA TYR A 119 5.63 -5.12 -16.22
C TYR A 119 5.99 -3.95 -17.14
N GLY A 120 5.80 -4.16 -18.45
CA GLY A 120 5.86 -3.11 -19.46
C GLY A 120 4.57 -2.29 -19.60
N GLY A 121 3.44 -2.72 -19.03
CA GLY A 121 2.12 -2.29 -19.52
C GLY A 121 1.22 -1.44 -18.62
N TRP A 122 1.70 -0.85 -17.52
CA TRP A 122 0.90 0.10 -16.74
C TRP A 122 1.70 1.37 -16.40
N GLY A 123 1.13 2.51 -16.81
CA GLY A 123 1.75 3.83 -16.79
C GLY A 123 0.95 4.87 -16.03
N GLY A 124 0.22 4.47 -14.98
CA GLY A 124 -0.64 5.39 -14.24
C GLY A 124 -0.17 5.73 -12.83
N ALA A 125 -0.82 6.69 -12.19
CA ALA A 125 -0.56 7.02 -10.80
C ALA A 125 -0.77 5.81 -9.87
N GLN A 126 0.20 5.50 -9.02
CA GLN A 126 0.17 4.37 -8.09
C GLN A 126 0.47 4.81 -6.66
N ALA A 127 -0.26 4.25 -5.69
CA ALA A 127 -0.01 4.46 -4.27
C ALA A 127 1.14 3.59 -3.77
N ASP A 128 2.09 4.19 -3.06
CA ASP A 128 3.26 3.56 -2.44
C ASP A 128 4.16 2.79 -3.42
N ARG A 129 4.02 3.05 -4.73
CA ARG A 129 4.68 2.38 -5.84
C ARG A 129 4.92 3.29 -7.02
N THR A 130 5.90 2.95 -7.84
CA THR A 130 6.05 3.54 -9.17
C THR A 130 4.91 3.07 -10.10
N PRO A 131 4.66 3.77 -11.22
CA PRO A 131 3.69 3.32 -12.23
C PRO A 131 3.90 1.87 -12.69
N PHE A 132 5.15 1.43 -12.73
CA PHE A 132 5.56 0.07 -13.11
C PHE A 132 5.61 -0.92 -11.92
N GLY A 133 4.99 -0.58 -10.79
CA GLY A 133 4.87 -1.47 -9.63
C GLY A 133 6.15 -1.64 -8.80
N ARG A 134 7.21 -0.89 -9.07
CA ARG A 134 8.46 -0.93 -8.27
C ARG A 134 8.34 -0.15 -6.97
N PRO A 135 9.19 -0.43 -5.95
CA PRO A 135 9.34 0.46 -4.81
C PRO A 135 9.72 1.88 -5.28
N LEU A 136 9.16 2.90 -4.63
CA LEU A 136 9.52 4.29 -4.91
C LEU A 136 11.00 4.49 -4.51
N ARG A 137 11.85 4.95 -5.44
CA ARG A 137 13.26 5.22 -5.14
C ARG A 137 13.70 6.56 -5.69
N LEU A 138 14.23 7.42 -4.83
CA LEU A 138 14.77 8.73 -5.20
C LEU A 138 16.21 8.85 -4.70
N MET A 139 17.15 9.09 -5.60
CA MET A 139 18.58 9.28 -5.28
C MET A 139 19.14 8.10 -4.46
N GLY A 140 18.82 6.87 -4.88
CA GLY A 140 19.20 5.63 -4.22
C GLY A 140 18.44 5.31 -2.92
N LYS A 141 17.61 6.22 -2.40
CA LYS A 141 16.82 6.01 -1.19
C LYS A 141 15.44 5.46 -1.53
N VAL A 142 15.10 4.31 -0.95
CA VAL A 142 13.77 3.70 -1.06
C VAL A 142 12.79 4.39 -0.11
N TYR A 143 11.58 4.61 -0.60
CA TYR A 143 10.43 5.10 0.15
C TYR A 143 9.32 4.07 0.07
N ASP A 144 8.72 3.75 1.22
CA ASP A 144 7.61 2.81 1.34
C ASP A 144 6.24 3.50 1.28
N THR A 145 6.23 4.83 1.16
CA THR A 145 5.03 5.66 1.10
C THR A 145 5.20 6.80 0.11
N GLY A 146 4.19 7.04 -0.71
CA GLY A 146 4.19 8.12 -1.68
C GLY A 146 3.22 7.86 -2.83
N ILE A 147 3.28 8.69 -3.87
CA ILE A 147 2.52 8.48 -5.12
C ILE A 147 3.53 8.46 -6.26
N GLY A 148 3.62 7.35 -6.98
CA GLY A 148 4.39 7.29 -8.22
C GLY A 148 3.52 7.70 -9.39
N VAL A 149 4.05 8.52 -10.29
CA VAL A 149 3.35 9.02 -11.48
C VAL A 149 4.29 9.03 -12.68
N LEU A 150 3.74 9.08 -13.89
CA LEU A 150 4.52 9.35 -15.09
C LEU A 150 4.83 10.85 -15.22
N ALA A 151 5.74 11.17 -16.12
CA ALA A 151 5.92 12.55 -16.56
C ALA A 151 4.62 13.06 -17.21
N ASN A 152 4.34 14.36 -17.07
CA ASN A 152 3.13 15.02 -17.56
C ASN A 152 1.82 14.55 -16.89
N SER A 153 1.87 13.89 -15.74
CA SER A 153 0.66 13.64 -14.95
C SER A 153 0.22 14.90 -14.18
N ARG A 154 -1.10 15.05 -13.98
CA ARG A 154 -1.69 16.04 -13.06
C ARG A 154 -2.42 15.33 -11.93
N LEU A 155 -1.92 15.51 -10.71
CA LEU A 155 -2.59 15.07 -9.48
C LEU A 155 -3.33 16.25 -8.85
N GLU A 156 -4.62 16.08 -8.62
CA GLU A 156 -5.46 17.03 -7.88
C GLU A 156 -5.78 16.43 -6.51
N VAL A 157 -5.51 17.19 -5.44
CA VAL A 157 -5.73 16.74 -4.07
C VAL A 157 -6.84 17.57 -3.43
N ARG A 158 -7.88 16.91 -2.94
CA ARG A 158 -8.96 17.55 -2.20
C ARG A 158 -8.47 17.92 -0.80
N ASN A 159 -8.24 19.21 -0.58
CA ASN A 159 -7.86 19.71 0.74
C ASN A 159 -9.09 19.93 1.63
N ARG A 160 -9.30 19.05 2.62
CA ARG A 160 -10.35 19.21 3.66
C ARG A 160 -9.86 20.06 4.84
N GLY A 161 -9.39 21.27 4.55
CA GLY A 161 -8.96 22.24 5.58
C GLY A 161 -7.60 21.96 6.24
N GLN A 162 -6.75 21.13 5.62
CA GLN A 162 -5.37 20.95 6.05
C GLN A 162 -4.55 22.22 5.79
N SER A 163 -3.73 22.59 6.77
CA SER A 163 -2.90 23.82 6.72
C SER A 163 -1.49 23.58 6.18
N ARG A 164 -1.08 22.32 5.99
CA ARG A 164 0.27 21.96 5.57
C ARG A 164 0.25 20.81 4.58
N PHE A 165 0.99 20.99 3.49
CA PHE A 165 1.38 19.95 2.55
C PHE A 165 2.91 19.84 2.55
N ALA A 166 3.43 18.62 2.55
CA ALA A 166 4.86 18.35 2.47
C ALA A 166 5.10 17.12 1.61
N ALA A 167 6.04 17.22 0.68
CA ALA A 167 6.44 16.12 -0.19
C ALA A 167 7.92 16.23 -0.54
N THR A 168 8.55 15.08 -0.73
CA THR A 168 9.83 14.98 -1.44
C THR A 168 9.50 14.55 -2.87
N VAL A 169 9.94 15.33 -3.85
CA VAL A 169 9.67 15.09 -5.26
C VAL A 169 10.99 14.85 -5.99
N GLY A 170 11.01 13.87 -6.89
CA GLY A 170 12.19 13.57 -7.69
C GLY A 170 11.87 12.57 -8.80
N ILE A 171 12.88 12.30 -9.61
CA ILE A 171 12.83 11.27 -10.66
C ILE A 171 13.05 9.92 -10.00
N ASP A 172 12.18 8.96 -10.30
CA ASP A 172 12.36 7.59 -9.85
C ASP A 172 13.58 6.97 -10.52
N ASP A 173 14.50 6.44 -9.71
CA ASP A 173 15.70 5.75 -10.20
C ASP A 173 15.61 4.22 -10.00
N SER A 174 14.44 3.69 -9.66
CA SER A 174 14.23 2.25 -9.43
C SER A 174 14.42 1.40 -10.69
N ALA A 175 14.31 2.01 -11.88
CA ALA A 175 14.51 1.35 -13.17
C ALA A 175 15.98 1.14 -13.53
N THR A 176 16.89 1.93 -12.97
CA THR A 176 18.35 1.73 -13.12
C THR A 176 18.85 0.67 -12.14
N ALA A 177 18.88 -0.57 -12.61
CA ALA A 177 19.64 -1.69 -12.06
C ALA A 177 20.16 -2.54 -13.22
#